data_AF-A0A2X1MV81-F1
#
_entry.id   AF-A0A2X1MV81-F1
#
_cell.length_a   1.000
_cell.length_b   1.000
_cell.length_c   1.000
_cell.angle_alpha   90.00
_cell.angle_beta   90.00
_cell.angle_gamma   90.00
#
_symmetry.space_group_name_H-M   'P 1'
#
loop_
_entity.id
_entity.type
_entity.pdbx_description
1 polymer ?
#
loop_
_entity_poly.entity_id
_entity_poly.type
_entity_poly.pdbx_seq_one_letter_code
_entity_poly.pdbx_strand_id
1 'polypeptide(L)'
;MFALHPAYACSPETALDEFRDAIKALHKAGIEVILDIVLNHSAELDLDGPLFSLRGIDNRSYYWIRETAIITTGPVAATRSI
;
A
#
# COMPACT_ATOMS: atom_id res chain seq x y z
N MET A 1 1.35 -0.55 4.48
CA MET A 1 2.75 -0.47 4.00
C MET A 1 3.78 -0.99 5.01
N PHE A 2 3.54 -0.88 6.32
CA PHE A 2 4.51 -1.29 7.36
C PHE A 2 4.42 -2.79 7.76
N ALA A 3 3.67 -3.58 7.01
CA ALA A 3 3.49 -5.00 7.28
C ALA A 3 4.08 -5.82 6.13
N LEU A 4 4.82 -6.87 6.46
CA LEU A 4 5.28 -7.84 5.47
C LEU A 4 4.09 -8.66 4.96
N HIS A 5 4.12 -9.07 3.70
CA HIS A 5 3.06 -9.88 3.12
C HIS A 5 3.10 -11.31 3.70
N PRO A 6 2.10 -11.74 4.50
CA PRO A 6 2.19 -12.98 5.27
C PRO A 6 2.14 -14.24 4.40
N ALA A 7 1.57 -14.16 3.19
CA ALA A 7 1.48 -15.32 2.29
C ALA A 7 2.83 -15.75 1.71
N TYR A 8 3.87 -14.93 1.86
CA TYR A 8 5.24 -15.29 1.47
C TYR A 8 6.06 -15.89 2.62
N ALA A 9 5.53 -15.91 3.84
CA ALA A 9 6.19 -16.52 4.98
C ALA A 9 5.82 -18.00 5.10
N CYS A 10 6.77 -18.81 5.54
CA CYS A 10 6.51 -20.17 5.99
C CYS A 10 5.64 -20.18 7.25
N SER A 11 5.91 -19.25 8.18
CA SER A 11 5.13 -19.02 9.39
C SER A 11 4.52 -17.61 9.40
N PRO A 12 3.25 -17.44 8.98
CA PRO A 12 2.61 -16.12 8.85
C PRO A 12 2.67 -15.25 10.13
N GLU A 13 2.60 -15.86 11.30
CA GLU A 13 2.63 -15.20 12.61
C GLU A 13 4.01 -14.65 13.00
N THR A 14 5.09 -15.19 12.42
CA THR A 14 6.48 -14.76 12.66
C THR A 14 7.17 -14.25 11.39
N ALA A 15 6.40 -13.91 10.35
CA ALA A 15 6.87 -13.54 9.02
C ALA A 15 8.00 -12.50 9.01
N LEU A 16 7.96 -11.53 9.93
CA LEU A 16 8.98 -10.49 10.04
C LEU A 16 10.35 -11.07 10.45
N ASP A 17 10.38 -11.94 11.45
CA ASP A 17 11.62 -12.55 11.93
C ASP A 17 12.19 -13.53 10.89
N GLU A 18 11.33 -14.31 10.24
CA GLU A 18 11.70 -15.19 9.13
C GLU A 18 12.39 -14.42 8.00
N PHE A 19 11.79 -13.32 7.57
CA PHE A 19 12.36 -12.48 6.52
C PHE A 19 13.69 -11.85 6.94
N ARG A 20 13.80 -11.39 8.19
CA ARG A 20 15.06 -10.84 8.72
C ARG A 20 16.17 -11.90 8.73
N ASP A 21 15.85 -13.14 9.07
CA ASP A 21 16.83 -14.22 9.12
C ASP A 21 17.29 -14.63 7.71
N ALA A 22 16.39 -14.62 6.72
CA ALA A 22 16.76 -14.78 5.31
C ALA A 22 17.71 -13.67 4.83
N ILE A 23 17.42 -12.40 5.15
CA ILE A 23 18.30 -11.26 4.81
C ILE A 23 19.68 -11.42 5.45
N LYS A 24 19.76 -11.79 6.74
CA LYS A 24 21.04 -12.03 7.41
C LYS A 24 21.87 -13.10 6.71
N ALA A 25 21.23 -14.17 6.23
CA ALA A 25 21.91 -15.23 5.49
C ALA A 25 22.44 -14.74 4.13
N LEU A 26 21.63 -13.98 3.38
CA LEU A 26 22.02 -13.38 2.10
C LEU A 26 23.21 -12.41 2.27
N HIS A 27 23.17 -11.54 3.28
CA HIS A 27 24.27 -10.62 3.56
C HIS A 27 25.56 -11.34 3.95
N LYS A 28 25.50 -12.43 4.71
CA LYS A 28 26.68 -13.26 5.01
C LYS A 28 27.29 -13.90 3.76
N ALA A 29 26.48 -14.14 2.74
CA ALA A 29 26.93 -14.62 1.44
C ALA A 29 27.40 -13.49 0.50
N GLY A 30 27.38 -12.22 0.94
CA GLY A 30 27.75 -11.06 0.12
C GLY A 30 26.69 -10.67 -0.91
N ILE A 31 25.43 -11.07 -0.71
CA ILE A 31 24.30 -10.76 -1.60
C ILE A 31 23.48 -9.64 -0.96
N GLU A 32 23.31 -8.53 -1.67
CA GLU A 32 22.45 -7.43 -1.23
C GLU A 32 20.97 -7.70 -1.50
N VAL A 33 20.10 -7.09 -0.70
CA VAL A 33 18.64 -7.21 -0.83
C VAL A 33 18.06 -5.84 -1.16
N ILE A 34 17.42 -5.74 -2.32
CA ILE A 34 16.71 -4.53 -2.77
C ILE A 34 15.22 -4.85 -2.83
N LEU A 35 14.40 -3.99 -2.22
CA LEU A 35 12.94 -4.16 -2.20
C LEU A 35 12.29 -3.27 -3.25
N ASP A 36 11.47 -3.88 -4.11
CA ASP A 36 10.54 -3.14 -4.96
C ASP A 36 9.38 -2.63 -4.09
N ILE A 37 9.20 -1.31 -4.07
CA ILE A 37 8.27 -0.63 -3.17
C ILE A 37 7.39 0.32 -3.99
N VAL A 38 6.07 0.10 -3.92
CA VAL A 38 5.07 0.96 -4.55
C VAL A 38 4.57 2.00 -3.53
N LEU A 39 4.95 3.25 -3.74
CA LEU A 39 4.52 4.41 -2.94
C LEU A 39 3.49 5.31 -3.64
N ASN A 40 3.25 5.07 -4.93
CA ASN A 40 2.53 6.01 -5.78
C ASN A 40 0.99 5.80 -5.78
N HIS A 41 0.51 4.61 -5.41
CA HIS A 41 -0.91 4.31 -5.26
C HIS A 41 -1.16 3.34 -4.10
N SER A 42 -2.42 3.17 -3.71
CA SER A 42 -2.85 2.25 -2.66
C SER A 42 -3.84 1.21 -3.21
N ALA A 43 -4.13 0.19 -2.41
CA ALA A 43 -5.14 -0.82 -2.71
C ALA A 43 -6.59 -0.29 -2.61
N GLU A 44 -6.81 0.97 -2.24
CA GLU A 44 -8.16 1.57 -2.18
C GLU A 44 -8.68 2.01 -3.55
N LEU A 45 -7.83 1.98 -4.60
CA LEU A 45 -8.19 2.31 -5.98
C LEU A 45 -8.87 3.69 -6.09
N ASP A 46 -9.88 3.81 -6.96
CA ASP A 46 -10.72 5.00 -7.14
C ASP A 46 -11.95 4.98 -6.21
N LEU A 47 -12.90 5.90 -6.44
CA LEU A 47 -14.09 6.08 -5.61
C LEU A 47 -14.96 4.83 -5.46
N ASP A 48 -14.99 3.95 -6.46
CA ASP A 48 -15.76 2.70 -6.42
C ASP A 48 -14.95 1.55 -5.77
N GLY A 49 -13.68 1.81 -5.47
CA GLY A 49 -12.79 0.91 -4.76
C GLY A 49 -13.12 0.74 -3.27
N PRO A 50 -12.58 -0.31 -2.65
CA PRO A 50 -12.79 -0.61 -1.25
C PRO A 50 -12.16 0.46 -0.33
N LEU A 51 -12.77 0.67 0.83
CA LEU A 51 -12.24 1.53 1.88
C LEU A 51 -11.50 0.68 2.92
N PHE A 52 -10.21 0.94 3.12
CA PHE A 52 -9.36 0.18 4.04
C PHE A 52 -8.67 1.04 5.10
N SER A 53 -8.11 2.19 4.72
CA SER A 53 -7.25 3.00 5.58
C SER A 53 -7.23 4.47 5.16
N LEU A 54 -6.36 4.87 4.21
CA LEU A 54 -6.00 6.26 3.97
C LEU A 54 -7.20 7.15 3.61
N ARG A 55 -8.11 6.66 2.76
CA ARG A 55 -9.34 7.37 2.37
C ARG A 55 -10.25 7.63 3.57
N GLY A 56 -10.37 6.66 4.47
CA GLY A 56 -11.20 6.77 5.67
C GLY A 56 -10.58 7.62 6.77
N ILE A 57 -9.24 7.69 6.83
CA ILE A 57 -8.51 8.51 7.81
C ILE A 57 -8.48 9.97 7.36
N ASP A 58 -7.92 10.24 6.17
CA ASP A 58 -7.88 11.58 5.59
C ASP A 58 -7.61 11.53 4.07
N ASN A 59 -8.67 11.36 3.28
CA ASN A 59 -8.57 11.29 1.82
C ASN A 59 -7.87 12.51 1.20
N ARG A 60 -8.09 13.73 1.73
CA ARG A 60 -7.56 14.98 1.17
C ARG A 60 -6.07 15.15 1.39
N SER A 61 -5.56 14.67 2.53
CA SER A 61 -4.14 14.72 2.83
C SER A 61 -3.35 13.60 2.14
N TYR A 62 -3.94 12.42 1.97
CA TYR A 62 -3.24 11.24 1.42
C TYR A 62 -3.27 11.13 -0.10
N TYR A 63 -4.27 11.71 -0.78
CA TYR A 63 -4.41 11.60 -2.24
C TYR A 63 -4.41 12.96 -2.92
N TRP A 64 -3.85 12.99 -4.14
CA TRP A 64 -3.92 14.16 -5.02
C TRP A 64 -5.30 14.26 -5.67
N ILE A 65 -6.17 15.08 -5.08
CA ILE A 65 -7.56 15.24 -5.53
C ILE A 65 -7.70 16.51 -6.36
N ARG A 66 -8.45 16.43 -7.47
CA ARG A 66 -8.81 17.61 -8.26
C ARG A 66 -9.88 18.44 -7.55
N GLU A 67 -9.89 19.74 -7.79
CA GLU A 67 -10.84 20.68 -7.18
C GLU A 67 -12.33 20.31 -7.42
N THR A 68 -12.64 19.65 -8.54
CA THR A 68 -13.99 19.16 -8.87
C THR A 68 -14.40 17.87 -8.15
N ALA A 69 -13.47 17.15 -7.52
CA ALA A 69 -13.73 15.95 -6.74
C ALA A 69 -13.97 16.26 -5.24
N ILE A 70 -13.99 17.55 -4.88
CA ILE A 70 -14.48 17.99 -3.58
C ILE A 70 -16.01 17.80 -3.59
N ILE A 71 -16.50 16.93 -2.70
CA ILE A 71 -17.92 16.57 -2.55
C ILE A 71 -18.79 17.84 -2.44
N THR A 72 -19.31 18.32 -3.56
CA THR A 72 -20.59 19.02 -3.62
C THR A 72 -21.68 17.97 -3.54
N THR A 73 -22.58 18.11 -2.59
CA THR A 73 -23.82 17.34 -2.44
C THR A 73 -24.58 17.23 -3.78
N GLY A 74 -24.39 16.13 -4.52
CA GLY A 74 -25.03 15.86 -5.82
C GLY A 74 -24.32 14.73 -6.58
N PRO A 75 -24.97 14.03 -7.54
CA PRO A 75 -24.42 12.82 -8.12
C PRO A 75 -23.29 13.20 -9.10
N VAL A 76 -22.04 13.03 -8.67
CA VAL A 76 -20.87 13.33 -9.51
C VAL A 76 -20.48 12.08 -10.27
N ALA A 77 -20.51 12.21 -11.60
CA ALA A 77 -20.05 11.21 -12.54
C ALA A 77 -18.56 10.90 -12.33
N ALA A 78 -18.28 9.59 -12.26
CA ALA A 78 -16.96 9.01 -12.16
C ALA A 78 -16.00 9.61 -13.19
N THR A 79 -15.00 10.36 -12.72
CA THR A 79 -13.85 10.71 -13.55
C THR A 79 -12.77 9.67 -13.30
N ARG A 80 -12.68 8.71 -14.23
CA ARG A 80 -11.58 7.74 -14.31
C ARG A 80 -10.25 8.48 -14.30
N SER A 81 -9.35 8.10 -13.41
CA SER A 81 -7.93 8.44 -13.55
C SER A 81 -7.13 7.16 -13.69
N ILE A 82 -6.26 7.22 -14.70
CA ILE A 82 -5.17 6.30 -15.06
C ILE A 82 -4.22 6.03 -13.89
#